data_AF-X1C4Z1-F1
#
_entry.id   AF-X1C4Z1-F1
#
_cell.length_a   1.000
_cell.length_b   1.000
_cell.length_c   1.000
_cell.angle_alpha   90.00
_cell.angle_beta   90.00
_cell.angle_gamma   90.00
#
_symmetry.space_group_name_H-M   'P 1'
#
loop_
_entity.id
_entity.type
_entity.pdbx_description
1 polymer ?
#
loop_
_entity_poly.entity_id
_entity_poly.type
_entity_poly.pdbx_seq_one_letter_code
_entity_poly.pdbx_strand_id
1 'polypeptide(L)'
;MKNICSFVFLVFALVGGCAISRGQDKPGEIHPVQIGVSEVNITPDVPIPMSGYDARKTSFTGVHDQLFASALYFRSSETSVLLITADLIGYNMQLVDETRELISAGIGIPPENIIITAVHNHSGPVTKTYEKDVPETVKTIRSQVTGRVQQPGTLKNRPEKSWWLP
;
A
#
# COMPACT_ATOMS: atom_id res chain seq x y z
N MET A 1 -25.91 57.18 9.13
CA MET A 1 -24.59 56.89 9.76
C MET A 1 -24.61 55.73 10.78
N LYS A 2 -25.70 54.94 10.91
CA LYS A 2 -25.78 53.82 11.87
C LYS A 2 -25.47 52.42 11.30
N ASN A 3 -25.22 52.31 9.99
CA ASN A 3 -25.20 51.01 9.29
C ASN A 3 -23.79 50.60 8.82
N ILE A 4 -22.77 51.42 9.09
CA ILE A 4 -21.39 51.16 8.66
C ILE A 4 -20.61 50.34 9.72
N CYS A 5 -21.00 50.43 11.00
CA CYS A 5 -20.32 49.68 12.08
C CYS A 5 -20.66 48.18 12.11
N SER A 6 -21.78 47.75 11.50
CA SER A 6 -22.21 46.34 11.54
C SER A 6 -21.49 45.46 10.50
N PHE A 7 -20.97 46.05 9.43
CA PHE A 7 -20.31 45.30 8.33
C PHE A 7 -18.83 45.00 8.63
N VAL A 8 -18.17 45.83 9.45
CA VAL A 8 -16.74 45.67 9.79
C VAL A 8 -16.50 44.52 10.78
N PHE A 9 -17.49 44.18 11.61
CA PHE A 9 -17.38 43.07 12.56
C PHE A 9 -17.55 41.67 11.91
N LEU A 10 -18.20 41.57 10.76
CA LEU A 10 -18.45 40.28 10.09
C LEU A 10 -17.24 39.78 9.28
N VAL A 11 -16.37 40.68 8.81
CA VAL A 11 -15.18 40.31 8.01
C VAL A 11 -14.03 39.79 8.89
N PHE A 12 -13.93 40.24 10.14
CA PHE A 12 -12.90 39.75 11.08
C PHE A 12 -13.16 38.32 11.61
N ALA A 13 -14.40 37.83 11.52
CA ALA A 13 -14.76 36.48 11.95
C ALA A 13 -14.35 35.38 10.93
N LEU A 14 -14.03 35.73 9.69
CA LEU A 14 -13.72 34.78 8.62
C LEU A 14 -12.21 34.56 8.37
N VAL A 15 -11.33 35.36 8.98
CA VAL A 15 -9.86 35.26 8.81
C VAL A 15 -9.17 34.55 9.99
N GLY A 16 -9.88 34.31 11.10
CA GLY A 16 -9.32 33.72 12.33
C GLY A 16 -9.22 32.19 12.38
N GLY A 17 -9.46 31.50 11.26
CA GLY A 17 -9.55 30.04 11.21
C GLY A 17 -8.38 29.34 10.51
N CYS A 18 -7.20 29.98 10.40
CA CYS A 18 -6.01 29.22 10.05
C CYS A 18 -5.61 28.46 11.31
N ALA A 19 -6.12 27.23 11.46
CA ALA A 19 -5.59 26.29 12.42
C ALA A 19 -4.12 26.09 12.06
N ILE A 20 -3.25 26.81 12.77
CA ILE A 20 -1.82 26.59 12.76
C ILE A 20 -1.69 25.11 13.14
N SER A 21 -1.24 24.30 12.18
CA SER A 21 -0.81 22.93 12.46
C SER A 21 0.26 23.04 13.54
N ARG A 22 -0.13 22.80 14.79
CA ARG A 22 0.83 22.71 15.89
C ARG A 22 1.54 21.39 15.67
N GLY A 23 2.82 21.46 15.34
CA GLY A 23 3.71 20.30 15.45
C GLY A 23 3.63 19.72 16.86
N GLN A 24 3.96 18.43 17.00
CA GLN A 24 4.11 17.81 18.32
C GLN A 24 5.33 18.43 19.03
N ASP A 25 5.14 19.59 19.65
CA ASP A 25 6.21 20.37 20.31
C ASP A 25 6.35 20.02 21.79
N LYS A 26 5.53 19.10 22.31
CA LYS A 26 5.65 18.55 23.67
C LYS A 26 6.45 17.25 23.59
N PRO A 27 7.45 17.01 24.46
CA PRO A 27 7.98 15.68 24.65
C PRO A 27 6.83 14.81 25.16
N GLY A 28 6.19 14.07 24.26
CA GLY A 28 5.15 13.11 24.60
C GLY A 28 5.76 11.95 25.37
N GLU A 29 4.90 11.16 26.03
CA GLU A 29 5.32 9.83 26.47
C GLU A 29 5.95 9.07 25.29
N ILE A 30 7.10 8.44 25.53
CA ILE A 30 7.75 7.61 24.53
C ILE A 30 6.92 6.35 24.39
N HIS A 31 6.07 6.29 23.38
CA HIS A 31 5.43 5.06 22.94
C HIS A 31 6.35 4.41 21.90
N PRO A 32 7.11 3.35 22.26
CA PRO A 32 7.99 2.70 21.30
C PRO A 32 7.16 2.12 20.15
N VAL A 33 7.53 2.49 18.93
CA VAL A 33 6.95 1.91 17.71
C VAL A 33 7.95 0.91 17.15
N GLN A 34 7.49 -0.31 17.03
CA GLN A 34 8.17 -1.41 16.37
C GLN A 34 7.89 -1.36 14.87
N ILE A 35 8.94 -1.46 14.05
CA ILE A 35 8.84 -1.48 12.58
C ILE A 35 9.41 -2.80 12.04
N GLY A 36 8.61 -3.49 11.24
CA GLY A 36 9.04 -4.66 10.46
C GLY A 36 9.05 -4.35 8.97
N VAL A 37 10.05 -4.88 8.26
CA VAL A 37 10.17 -4.75 6.79
C VAL A 37 10.26 -6.13 6.15
N SER A 38 9.60 -6.30 5.01
CA SER A 38 9.78 -7.48 4.18
C SER A 38 9.66 -7.11 2.71
N GLU A 39 10.32 -7.88 1.86
CA GLU A 39 10.22 -7.74 0.41
C GLU A 39 10.15 -9.13 -0.21
N VAL A 40 9.36 -9.26 -1.28
CA VAL A 40 9.24 -10.48 -2.04
C VAL A 40 9.29 -10.18 -3.53
N ASN A 41 10.09 -10.96 -4.27
CA ASN A 41 10.16 -10.85 -5.72
C ASN A 41 8.85 -11.34 -6.34
N ILE A 42 8.26 -10.53 -7.22
CA ILE A 42 7.01 -10.77 -7.93
C ILE A 42 7.19 -10.81 -9.45
N THR A 43 8.45 -10.86 -9.92
CA THR A 43 8.80 -10.99 -11.34
C THR A 43 8.24 -12.30 -11.89
N PRO A 44 7.46 -12.27 -12.99
CA PRO A 44 6.98 -13.48 -13.63
C PRO A 44 8.13 -14.32 -14.19
N ASP A 45 8.11 -15.62 -13.95
CA ASP A 45 9.10 -16.58 -14.49
C ASP A 45 8.92 -16.86 -15.99
N VAL A 46 7.76 -16.47 -16.56
CA VAL A 46 7.41 -16.71 -17.97
C VAL A 46 6.90 -15.43 -18.64
N PRO A 47 7.16 -15.24 -19.95
CA PRO A 47 6.64 -14.12 -20.72
C PRO A 47 5.12 -13.99 -20.62
N ILE A 48 4.67 -12.85 -20.09
CA ILE A 48 3.24 -12.50 -20.05
C ILE A 48 3.00 -11.06 -20.53
N PRO A 49 1.76 -10.72 -20.91
CA PRO A 49 1.39 -9.35 -21.23
C PRO A 49 1.68 -8.41 -20.07
N MET A 50 2.09 -7.18 -20.41
CA MET A 50 2.32 -6.10 -19.46
C MET A 50 1.19 -5.06 -19.54
N SER A 51 0.83 -4.44 -18.42
CA SER A 51 -0.31 -3.50 -18.34
C SER A 51 0.06 -2.04 -18.67
N GLY A 52 -0.93 -1.21 -19.02
CA GLY A 52 -0.81 0.25 -19.07
C GLY A 52 -0.68 0.90 -20.45
N TYR A 53 -0.27 0.14 -21.47
CA TYR A 53 -0.21 0.65 -22.86
C TYR A 53 -1.10 -0.19 -23.77
N ASP A 54 -2.24 0.37 -24.19
CA ASP A 54 -3.21 -0.37 -25.00
C ASP A 54 -2.65 -0.80 -26.36
N ALA A 55 -1.75 -0.01 -26.96
CA ALA A 55 -1.12 -0.39 -28.23
C ALA A 55 -0.18 -1.61 -28.12
N ARG A 56 0.25 -2.00 -26.90
CA ARG A 56 1.15 -3.15 -26.69
C ARG A 56 0.32 -4.43 -26.60
N LYS A 57 0.47 -5.30 -27.60
CA LYS A 57 -0.27 -6.56 -27.70
C LYS A 57 0.58 -7.81 -27.45
N THR A 58 1.89 -7.66 -27.25
CA THR A 58 2.84 -8.76 -27.04
C THR A 58 3.25 -8.88 -25.57
N SER A 59 3.64 -10.09 -25.16
CA SER A 59 4.29 -10.33 -23.86
C SER A 59 5.66 -9.67 -23.78
N PHE A 60 6.19 -9.50 -22.57
CA PHE A 60 7.56 -9.05 -22.38
C PHE A 60 8.56 -10.03 -23.02
N THR A 61 9.68 -9.50 -23.52
CA THR A 61 10.74 -10.29 -24.16
C THR A 61 11.96 -10.52 -23.25
N GLY A 62 12.00 -9.83 -22.12
CA GLY A 62 13.03 -9.98 -21.10
C GLY A 62 12.67 -9.16 -19.86
N VAL A 63 13.52 -9.28 -18.83
CA VAL A 63 13.42 -8.56 -17.57
C VAL A 63 14.61 -7.60 -17.49
N HIS A 64 14.34 -6.29 -17.41
CA HIS A 64 15.37 -5.29 -17.17
C HIS A 64 15.72 -5.23 -15.68
N ASP A 65 14.71 -5.00 -14.84
CA ASP A 65 14.79 -5.01 -13.39
C ASP A 65 13.80 -6.02 -12.80
N GLN A 66 14.16 -6.64 -11.69
CA GLN A 66 13.24 -7.47 -10.93
C GLN A 66 12.15 -6.60 -10.28
N LEU A 67 10.93 -7.11 -10.25
CA LEU A 67 9.76 -6.49 -9.64
C LEU A 67 9.57 -7.04 -8.23
N PHE A 68 9.21 -6.16 -7.29
CA PHE A 68 9.00 -6.52 -5.89
C PHE A 68 7.64 -6.07 -5.36
N ALA A 69 7.18 -6.79 -4.33
CA ALA A 69 6.20 -6.29 -3.40
C ALA A 69 6.87 -6.13 -2.03
N SER A 70 6.74 -4.95 -1.45
CA SER A 70 7.40 -4.56 -0.20
C SER A 70 6.34 -4.25 0.84
N ALA A 71 6.58 -4.68 2.07
CA ALA A 71 5.69 -4.50 3.19
C ALA A 71 6.41 -3.80 4.35
N LEU A 72 5.73 -2.82 4.94
CA LEU A 72 6.15 -2.08 6.11
C LEU A 72 5.08 -2.21 7.19
N TYR A 73 5.44 -2.86 8.28
CA TYR A 73 4.54 -3.13 9.40
C TYR A 73 4.93 -2.27 10.59
N PHE A 74 3.97 -1.52 11.11
CA PHE A 74 4.13 -0.71 12.32
C PHE A 74 3.33 -1.35 13.44
N ARG A 75 3.93 -1.44 14.64
CA ARG A 75 3.27 -1.92 15.84
C ARG A 75 3.57 -1.00 17.02
N SER A 76 2.52 -0.59 17.70
CA SER A 76 2.56 0.08 18.99
C SER A 76 1.86 -0.78 20.05
N SER A 77 1.72 -0.25 21.27
CA SER A 77 0.89 -0.88 22.31
C SER A 77 -0.60 -0.90 21.98
N GLU A 78 -1.08 0.02 21.16
CA GLU A 78 -2.52 0.25 20.92
C GLU A 78 -2.97 -0.22 19.54
N THR A 79 -2.13 -0.01 18.53
CA THR A 79 -2.48 -0.26 17.13
C THR A 79 -1.34 -0.89 16.36
N SER A 80 -1.71 -1.57 15.28
CA SER A 80 -0.79 -2.06 14.27
C SER A 80 -1.31 -1.71 12.88
N VAL A 81 -0.41 -1.31 11.99
CA VAL A 81 -0.72 -0.85 10.63
C VAL A 81 0.22 -1.53 9.65
N LEU A 82 -0.30 -1.97 8.52
CA LEU A 82 0.47 -2.60 7.45
C LEU A 82 0.34 -1.78 6.16
N LEU A 83 1.48 -1.36 5.61
CA LEU A 83 1.56 -0.78 4.28
C LEU A 83 2.23 -1.78 3.34
N ILE A 84 1.57 -2.11 2.24
CA ILE A 84 2.11 -2.93 1.16
C ILE A 84 2.13 -2.08 -0.11
N THR A 85 3.27 -2.07 -0.80
CA THR A 85 3.39 -1.51 -2.15
C THR A 85 3.95 -2.55 -3.10
N ALA A 86 3.63 -2.48 -4.38
CA ALA A 86 4.24 -3.35 -5.39
C ALA A 86 4.52 -2.63 -6.71
N ASP A 87 5.48 -3.18 -7.46
CA ASP A 87 5.90 -2.74 -8.80
C ASP A 87 4.90 -3.11 -9.89
N LEU A 88 3.64 -2.73 -9.66
CA LEU A 88 2.48 -3.01 -10.51
C LEU A 88 1.84 -1.70 -10.96
N ILE A 89 0.93 -1.79 -11.93
CA ILE A 89 0.15 -0.63 -12.37
C ILE A 89 -0.94 -0.23 -11.37
N GLY A 90 -1.47 -1.20 -10.63
CA GLY A 90 -2.63 -1.04 -9.77
C GLY A 90 -3.24 -2.39 -9.41
N TYR A 91 -4.36 -2.33 -8.68
CA TYR A 91 -5.15 -3.48 -8.27
C TYR A 91 -6.61 -3.27 -8.60
N ASN A 92 -7.33 -4.36 -8.82
CA ASN A 92 -8.79 -4.32 -8.75
C ASN A 92 -9.26 -4.31 -7.28
N MET A 93 -10.41 -3.67 -7.03
CA MET A 93 -10.92 -3.48 -5.66
C MET A 93 -11.20 -4.81 -4.95
N GLN A 94 -11.83 -5.75 -5.66
CA GLN A 94 -12.16 -7.07 -5.10
C GLN A 94 -10.91 -7.80 -4.57
N LEU A 95 -9.80 -7.76 -5.30
CA LEU A 95 -8.55 -8.37 -4.89
C LEU A 95 -7.96 -7.67 -3.66
N VAL A 96 -8.05 -6.35 -3.59
CA VAL A 96 -7.59 -5.59 -2.42
C VAL A 96 -8.38 -6.04 -1.19
N ASP A 97 -9.71 -6.10 -1.28
CA ASP A 97 -10.57 -6.50 -0.17
C ASP A 97 -10.31 -7.96 0.25
N GLU A 98 -10.27 -8.89 -0.70
CA GLU A 98 -9.91 -10.30 -0.44
C GLU A 98 -8.53 -10.42 0.23
N THR A 99 -7.55 -9.63 -0.19
CA THR A 99 -6.19 -9.67 0.36
C THR A 99 -6.15 -9.10 1.78
N ARG A 100 -6.87 -8.01 2.05
CA ARG A 100 -6.97 -7.44 3.41
C ARG A 100 -7.57 -8.44 4.39
N GLU A 101 -8.67 -9.09 4.01
CA GLU A 101 -9.31 -10.09 4.86
C GLU A 101 -8.37 -11.28 5.16
N LEU A 102 -7.67 -11.78 4.14
CA LEU A 102 -6.72 -12.89 4.32
C LEU A 102 -5.54 -12.51 5.22
N ILE A 103 -4.97 -11.32 5.05
CA ILE A 103 -3.87 -10.85 5.89
C ILE A 103 -4.38 -10.60 7.33
N SER A 104 -5.51 -9.92 7.49
CA SER A 104 -6.17 -9.68 8.77
C SER A 104 -6.35 -10.99 9.56
N ALA A 105 -6.93 -12.01 8.92
CA ALA A 105 -7.10 -13.33 9.52
C ALA A 105 -5.76 -14.02 9.86
N GLY A 106 -4.71 -13.75 9.08
CA GLY A 106 -3.38 -14.37 9.26
C GLY A 106 -2.54 -13.77 10.38
N ILE A 107 -2.60 -12.44 10.59
CA ILE A 107 -1.71 -11.72 11.52
C ILE A 107 -2.46 -10.97 12.64
N GLY A 108 -3.78 -10.93 12.61
CA GLY A 108 -4.61 -10.40 13.69
C GLY A 108 -4.68 -8.88 13.76
N ILE A 109 -4.61 -8.18 12.63
CA ILE A 109 -4.84 -6.72 12.56
C ILE A 109 -6.13 -6.39 11.81
N PRO A 110 -6.84 -5.31 12.13
CA PRO A 110 -8.07 -4.94 11.42
C PRO A 110 -7.82 -4.70 9.91
N PRO A 111 -8.71 -5.14 9.00
CA PRO A 111 -8.59 -4.91 7.56
C PRO A 111 -8.41 -3.43 7.18
N GLU A 112 -9.04 -2.52 7.93
CA GLU A 112 -8.94 -1.07 7.76
C GLU A 112 -7.55 -0.50 8.07
N ASN A 113 -6.73 -1.24 8.84
CA ASN A 113 -5.35 -0.88 9.13
C ASN A 113 -4.37 -1.40 8.06
N ILE A 114 -4.88 -1.98 6.96
CA ILE A 114 -4.07 -2.52 5.86
C ILE A 114 -4.22 -1.63 4.63
N ILE A 115 -3.11 -1.03 4.21
CA ILE A 115 -3.01 -0.20 3.02
C ILE A 115 -2.26 -0.98 1.95
N ILE A 116 -2.88 -1.13 0.78
CA ILE A 116 -2.27 -1.80 -0.38
C ILE A 116 -2.23 -0.79 -1.52
N THR A 117 -1.04 -0.53 -2.05
CA THR A 117 -0.79 0.45 -3.11
C THR A 117 0.08 -0.16 -4.21
N ALA A 118 0.05 0.46 -5.40
CA ALA A 118 0.95 0.13 -6.49
C ALA A 118 1.68 1.39 -6.95
N VAL A 119 2.90 1.23 -7.48
CA VAL A 119 3.72 2.36 -7.95
C VAL A 119 3.29 2.90 -9.32
N HIS A 120 2.24 2.31 -9.91
CA HIS A 120 1.75 2.65 -11.24
C HIS A 120 2.76 2.35 -12.38
N ASN A 121 3.39 1.17 -12.31
CA ASN A 121 4.36 0.70 -13.30
C ASN A 121 3.68 0.16 -14.58
N HIS A 122 3.90 0.82 -15.72
CA HIS A 122 3.43 0.39 -17.06
C HIS A 122 4.31 -0.71 -17.71
N SER A 123 5.40 -1.11 -17.05
CA SER A 123 6.28 -2.21 -17.46
C SER A 123 6.07 -3.46 -16.58
N GLY A 124 5.09 -3.43 -15.68
CA GLY A 124 4.70 -4.58 -14.86
C GLY A 124 3.73 -5.53 -15.58
N PRO A 125 3.55 -6.75 -15.06
CA PRO A 125 2.62 -7.71 -15.61
C PRO A 125 1.16 -7.24 -15.52
N VAL A 126 0.30 -7.77 -16.39
CA VAL A 126 -1.16 -7.59 -16.27
C VAL A 126 -1.66 -8.22 -14.96
N THR A 127 -2.48 -7.47 -14.21
CA THR A 127 -3.06 -7.91 -12.93
C THR A 127 -4.59 -7.79 -12.88
N LYS A 128 -5.25 -7.62 -14.03
CA LYS A 128 -6.70 -7.39 -14.17
C LYS A 128 -7.15 -6.06 -13.52
N THR A 129 -6.33 -5.03 -13.63
CA THR A 129 -6.65 -3.69 -13.11
C THR A 129 -7.53 -2.94 -14.08
N TYR A 130 -7.22 -3.00 -15.38
CA TYR A 130 -7.99 -2.37 -16.45
C TYR A 130 -8.47 -3.37 -17.51
N GLU A 131 -7.85 -4.54 -17.55
CA GLU A 131 -8.05 -5.55 -18.59
C GLU A 131 -9.31 -6.36 -18.31
N LYS A 132 -10.19 -6.45 -19.33
CA LYS A 132 -11.42 -7.26 -19.27
C LYS A 132 -11.11 -8.76 -19.36
N ASP A 133 -10.22 -9.12 -20.27
CA ASP A 133 -9.81 -10.49 -20.53
C ASP A 133 -8.35 -10.67 -20.09
N VAL A 134 -8.14 -11.62 -19.18
CA VAL A 134 -6.82 -11.90 -18.61
C VAL A 134 -6.55 -13.40 -18.80
N PRO A 135 -5.46 -13.78 -19.49
CA PRO A 135 -5.12 -15.18 -19.72
C PRO A 135 -5.06 -15.99 -18.42
N GLU A 136 -5.43 -17.27 -18.44
CA GLU A 136 -5.43 -18.14 -17.26
C GLU A 136 -4.04 -18.23 -16.59
N THR A 137 -2.97 -18.13 -17.37
CA THR A 137 -1.58 -18.05 -16.91
C THR A 137 -1.35 -16.87 -15.98
N VAL A 138 -2.03 -15.74 -16.21
CA VAL A 138 -1.98 -14.54 -15.38
C VAL A 138 -2.79 -14.72 -14.09
N LYS A 139 -3.82 -15.58 -14.04
CA LYS A 139 -4.49 -15.93 -12.77
C LYS A 139 -3.58 -16.72 -11.82
N THR A 140 -2.71 -17.56 -12.37
CA THR A 140 -1.71 -18.31 -11.60
C THR A 140 -0.60 -17.39 -11.08
N ILE A 141 -0.21 -16.39 -11.88
CA ILE A 141 0.75 -15.36 -11.44
C ILE A 141 0.09 -14.41 -10.44
N ARG A 142 -1.21 -14.07 -10.60
CA ARG A 142 -1.99 -13.37 -9.57
C ARG A 142 -1.91 -14.14 -8.25
N SER A 143 -2.17 -15.45 -8.23
CA SER A 143 -2.07 -16.23 -6.98
C SER A 143 -0.64 -16.35 -6.44
N GLN A 144 0.39 -16.28 -7.29
CA GLN A 144 1.78 -16.19 -6.85
C GLN A 144 2.13 -14.83 -6.25
N VAL A 145 1.75 -13.74 -6.89
CA VAL A 145 2.01 -12.36 -6.44
C VAL A 145 1.15 -12.05 -5.22
N THR A 146 -0.14 -12.37 -5.23
CA THR A 146 -1.03 -12.19 -4.07
C THR A 146 -0.69 -13.19 -2.98
N GLY A 147 -0.33 -14.43 -3.31
CA GLY A 147 0.13 -15.41 -2.33
C GLY A 147 1.45 -15.02 -1.66
N ARG A 148 2.37 -14.38 -2.39
CA ARG A 148 3.63 -13.82 -1.86
C ARG A 148 3.39 -12.54 -1.05
N VAL A 149 2.42 -11.71 -1.43
CA VAL A 149 1.95 -10.55 -0.64
C VAL A 149 1.18 -11.00 0.62
N GLN A 150 0.45 -12.11 0.55
CA GLN A 150 -0.27 -12.76 1.66
C GLN A 150 0.66 -13.57 2.56
N GLN A 151 1.85 -13.92 2.06
CA GLN A 151 2.94 -14.52 2.83
C GLN A 151 4.15 -13.58 2.82
N PRO A 152 4.07 -12.41 3.49
CA PRO A 152 5.28 -11.65 3.79
C PRO A 152 6.20 -12.62 4.54
N GLY A 153 7.29 -13.03 3.90
CA GLY A 153 7.94 -14.33 4.15
C GLY A 153 8.02 -14.70 5.62
N THR A 154 7.42 -15.83 6.01
CA THR A 154 7.66 -16.51 7.29
C THR A 154 7.59 -15.58 8.51
N LEU A 155 6.44 -14.94 8.74
CA LEU A 155 6.18 -14.30 10.02
C LEU A 155 6.17 -15.30 11.21
N LYS A 156 6.08 -16.60 10.95
CA LYS A 156 6.08 -17.68 11.96
C LYS A 156 7.45 -18.29 12.27
N ASN A 157 8.45 -18.17 11.38
CA ASN A 157 9.71 -18.92 11.48
C ASN A 157 10.97 -18.04 11.56
N ARG A 158 10.83 -16.72 11.69
CA ARG A 158 11.97 -15.85 11.99
C ARG A 158 12.12 -15.72 13.51
N PRO A 159 13.27 -16.11 14.11
CA PRO A 159 13.49 -15.89 15.54
C PRO A 159 13.29 -14.40 15.86
N GLU A 160 12.65 -14.08 17.00
CA GLU A 160 12.23 -12.72 17.45
C GLU A 160 13.30 -11.62 17.28
N LYS A 161 14.58 -12.01 17.18
CA LYS A 161 15.73 -11.11 17.01
C LYS A 161 16.01 -10.67 15.57
N SER A 162 15.34 -11.23 14.57
CA SER A 162 15.61 -10.96 13.14
C SER A 162 14.60 -9.99 12.49
N TRP A 163 13.73 -9.43 13.31
CA TRP A 163 12.65 -8.52 12.94
C TRP A 163 13.04 -7.05 12.97
N TRP A 164 14.19 -6.76 13.57
CA TRP A 164 14.65 -5.41 13.86
C TRP A 164 15.99 -5.24 13.16
N LEU A 165 16.14 -4.15 12.40
CA LEU A 165 17.47 -3.67 12.06
C LEU A 165 18.23 -3.37 13.38
N PRO A 166 19.55 -3.62 13.43
CA PRO A 166 20.34 -3.47 14.66
C PRO A 166 20.21 -2.09 15.30
#